data_AF-A0A0R3QRJ6-F1
#
_entry.id   AF-A0A0R3QRJ6-F1
#
_cell.length_a   1.000
_cell.length_b   1.000
_cell.length_c   1.000
_cell.angle_alpha   90.00
_cell.angle_beta   90.00
_cell.angle_gamma   90.00
#
_symmetry.space_group_name_H-M   'P 1'
#
loop_
_entity.id
_entity.type
_entity.pdbx_description
1 polymer ?
#
loop_
_entity_poly.entity_id
_entity_poly.type
_entity_poly.pdbx_seq_one_letter_code
_entity_poly.pdbx_strand_id
1 'polypeptide(L)'
;MCRKDVAWMFQQWDGNNDGELSIKELIPLETDLNEKCLKAYIDRCDTEPGNDNVITLDEWCDCFAWADNDRHEPPCHAAKHQQDPHLLGTFHPRCTLEGYYKAEQCHENFCWCVDKYGREFDNSRVMGGLPDCGQYATEMDENEKEELMAEL
;
A
#
# COMPACT_ATOMS: atom_id res chain seq x y z
N MET A 1 18.51 -7.08 -12.18
CA MET A 1 18.74 -6.88 -13.64
C MET A 1 17.61 -6.01 -14.14
N CYS A 2 17.92 -4.83 -14.66
CA CYS A 2 16.90 -3.86 -15.05
C CYS A 2 16.16 -4.23 -16.34
N ARG A 3 14.85 -3.98 -16.36
CA ARG A 3 14.03 -4.04 -17.56
C ARG A 3 14.45 -2.92 -18.52
N LYS A 4 14.52 -3.19 -19.82
CA LYS A 4 15.09 -2.24 -20.80
C LYS A 4 14.26 -0.96 -20.96
N ASP A 5 12.95 -1.10 -20.89
CA ASP A 5 11.95 -0.04 -20.83
C ASP A 5 12.08 0.78 -19.53
N VAL A 6 12.24 0.14 -18.38
CA VAL A 6 12.45 0.84 -17.09
C VAL A 6 13.76 1.63 -17.10
N ALA A 7 14.85 1.02 -17.58
CA ALA A 7 16.13 1.70 -17.75
C ALA A 7 16.05 2.86 -18.75
N TRP A 8 15.27 2.70 -19.82
CA TRP A 8 15.05 3.77 -20.79
C TRP A 8 14.27 4.94 -20.17
N MET A 9 13.27 4.66 -19.32
CA MET A 9 12.53 5.69 -18.58
C MET A 9 13.45 6.53 -17.69
N PHE A 10 14.36 5.88 -16.95
CA PHE A 10 15.35 6.59 -16.13
C PHE A 10 16.09 7.66 -16.92
N GLN A 11 16.58 7.28 -18.11
CA GLN A 11 17.31 8.18 -19.01
C GLN A 11 16.48 9.33 -19.58
N GLN A 12 15.15 9.25 -19.55
CA GLN A 12 14.29 10.37 -19.96
C GLN A 12 14.15 11.43 -18.86
N TRP A 13 14.32 11.03 -17.60
CA TRP A 13 14.18 11.89 -16.43
C TRP A 13 15.52 12.44 -15.93
N ASP A 14 16.62 11.73 -16.19
CA ASP A 14 17.99 12.16 -15.91
C ASP A 14 18.40 13.33 -16.85
N GLY A 15 17.95 14.53 -16.49
CA GLY A 15 18.00 15.71 -17.35
C GLY A 15 19.38 16.34 -17.39
N ASN A 16 20.17 16.16 -16.34
CA ASN A 16 21.57 16.60 -16.26
C ASN A 16 22.57 15.48 -16.62
N ASN A 17 22.09 14.25 -16.83
CA ASN A 17 22.84 13.06 -17.25
C ASN A 17 23.99 12.73 -16.27
N ASP A 18 23.73 12.87 -14.97
CA ASP A 18 24.66 12.51 -13.90
C ASP A 18 24.45 11.07 -13.39
N GLY A 19 23.40 10.40 -13.86
CA GLY A 19 23.06 9.03 -13.47
C GLY A 19 22.26 8.95 -12.16
N GLU A 20 21.70 10.06 -11.72
CA GLU A 20 21.00 10.24 -10.46
C GLU A 20 19.69 11.00 -10.70
N LEU A 21 18.55 10.49 -10.24
CA LEU A 21 17.28 11.21 -10.30
C LEU A 21 17.06 11.96 -9.00
N SER A 22 17.30 13.27 -9.03
CA SER A 22 17.00 14.15 -7.91
C SER A 22 15.52 14.50 -7.87
N ILE A 23 15.03 14.92 -6.69
CA ILE A 23 13.66 15.44 -6.54
C ILE A 23 13.31 16.52 -7.57
N LYS A 24 14.29 17.32 -8.02
CA LYS A 24 14.06 18.41 -8.99
C LYS A 24 13.69 17.90 -10.37
N GLU A 25 14.23 16.77 -10.78
CA GLU A 25 13.94 16.10 -12.06
C GLU A 25 12.61 15.37 -12.01
N LEU A 26 12.18 14.97 -10.81
CA LEU A 26 10.94 14.26 -10.55
C LEU A 26 9.74 15.18 -10.27
N ILE A 27 9.97 16.47 -9.96
CA ILE A 27 8.90 17.47 -9.77
C ILE A 27 7.80 17.42 -10.85
N PRO A 28 8.12 17.34 -12.16
CA PRO A 28 7.08 17.28 -13.19
C PRO A 28 6.15 16.06 -13.08
N LEU A 29 6.63 14.96 -12.47
CA LEU A 29 5.82 13.77 -12.16
C LEU A 29 5.08 13.91 -10.83
N GLU A 30 5.76 14.39 -9.77
CA GLU A 30 5.18 14.50 -8.43
C GLU A 30 4.08 15.57 -8.32
N THR A 31 4.12 16.57 -9.20
CA THR A 31 3.15 17.67 -9.21
C THR A 31 1.93 17.39 -10.07
N ASP A 32 1.85 16.22 -10.72
CA ASP A 32 0.63 15.79 -11.41
C ASP A 32 -0.48 15.51 -10.39
N LEU A 33 -1.47 16.40 -10.36
CA LEU A 33 -2.61 16.35 -9.45
C LEU A 33 -3.53 15.14 -9.69
N ASN A 34 -3.38 14.44 -10.83
CA ASN A 34 -4.15 13.23 -11.11
C ASN A 34 -3.55 11.99 -10.43
N GLU A 35 -2.27 12.01 -10.06
CA GLU A 35 -1.53 10.84 -9.59
C GLU A 35 -1.07 11.03 -8.14
N LYS A 36 -2.03 11.14 -7.21
CA LYS A 36 -1.78 11.39 -5.78
C LYS A 36 -0.88 10.35 -5.09
N CYS A 37 -0.78 9.16 -5.68
CA CYS A 37 0.02 8.05 -5.15
C CYS A 37 1.44 8.02 -5.73
N LEU A 38 1.71 8.72 -6.84
CA LEU A 38 2.96 8.60 -7.58
C LEU A 38 4.14 9.15 -6.78
N LYS A 39 3.96 10.28 -6.10
CA LYS A 39 4.98 10.82 -5.20
C LYS A 39 5.35 9.84 -4.09
N ALA A 40 4.36 9.35 -3.35
CA ALA A 40 4.58 8.40 -2.26
C ALA A 40 5.13 7.05 -2.75
N TYR A 41 4.91 6.70 -4.02
CA TYR A 41 5.50 5.52 -4.65
C TYR A 41 6.98 5.76 -4.95
N ILE A 42 7.33 6.87 -5.60
CA ILE A 42 8.70 7.24 -5.96
C ILE A 42 9.57 7.44 -4.71
N ASP A 43 9.05 8.07 -3.65
CA ASP A 43 9.73 8.24 -2.36
C ASP A 43 10.13 6.90 -1.70
N ARG A 44 9.47 5.79 -2.05
CA ARG A 44 9.77 4.45 -1.54
C ARG A 44 10.79 3.69 -2.39
N CYS A 45 11.19 4.24 -3.52
CA CYS A 45 12.22 3.65 -4.37
C CYS A 45 13.64 3.88 -3.80
N ASP A 46 13.84 4.94 -3.00
CA ASP A 46 15.12 5.30 -2.38
C ASP A 46 15.47 4.31 -1.25
N THR A 47 16.21 3.27 -1.62
CA THR A 47 16.39 2.06 -0.81
C THR A 47 17.80 1.53 -0.99
N GLU A 48 18.72 2.18 -0.28
CA GLU A 48 20.12 1.81 -0.06
C GLU A 48 21.16 2.33 -1.08
N PRO A 49 22.35 2.72 -0.57
CA PRO A 49 22.76 2.76 0.83
C PRO A 49 22.71 4.19 1.38
N GLY A 50 21.54 4.71 1.75
CA GLY A 50 21.50 6.03 2.40
C GLY A 50 20.16 6.70 2.62
N ASN A 51 19.11 6.36 1.86
CA ASN A 51 17.94 7.24 1.76
C ASN A 51 18.39 8.69 1.50
N ASP A 52 19.27 8.86 0.50
CA ASP A 52 19.99 10.10 0.26
C ASP A 52 19.15 11.13 -0.53
N ASN A 53 17.87 10.81 -0.76
CA ASN A 53 16.88 11.55 -1.55
C ASN A 53 17.27 11.68 -3.02
N VAL A 54 18.05 10.72 -3.51
CA VAL A 54 18.46 10.58 -4.90
C VAL A 54 18.14 9.16 -5.32
N ILE A 55 17.50 9.00 -6.48
CA ILE A 55 17.18 7.67 -7.00
C ILE A 55 18.20 7.33 -8.09
N THR A 56 19.05 6.36 -7.80
CA THR A 56 20.01 5.81 -8.76
C THR A 56 19.32 4.89 -9.77
N LEU A 57 20.03 4.56 -10.87
CA LEU A 57 19.52 3.61 -11.86
C LEU A 57 19.18 2.26 -11.22
N ASP A 58 19.97 1.77 -10.26
CA ASP A 58 19.72 0.48 -9.61
C ASP A 58 18.47 0.53 -8.73
N GLU A 59 18.26 1.60 -7.95
CA GLU A 59 17.05 1.81 -7.14
C GLU A 59 15.81 1.97 -7.99
N TRP A 60 15.90 2.73 -9.08
CA TRP A 60 14.81 2.85 -10.04
C TRP A 60 14.44 1.48 -10.60
N CYS A 61 15.43 0.70 -11.02
CA CYS A 61 15.21 -0.63 -11.56
C CYS A 61 14.64 -1.61 -10.53
N ASP A 62 15.07 -1.53 -9.27
CA ASP A 62 14.53 -2.35 -8.18
C ASP A 62 13.13 -1.92 -7.79
N CYS A 63 12.82 -0.62 -7.78
CA CYS A 63 11.50 -0.10 -7.48
C CYS A 63 10.43 -0.63 -8.45
N PHE A 64 10.73 -0.64 -9.76
CA PHE A 64 9.85 -1.22 -10.77
C PHE A 64 9.97 -2.75 -10.91
N ALA A 65 10.98 -3.38 -10.30
CA ALA A 65 11.07 -4.83 -10.18
C ALA A 65 10.32 -5.36 -8.94
N TRP A 66 10.14 -4.53 -7.91
CA TRP A 66 9.24 -4.79 -6.78
C TRP A 66 7.78 -4.69 -7.20
N ALA A 67 7.43 -3.75 -8.10
CA ALA A 67 6.11 -3.68 -8.72
C ALA A 67 5.74 -4.93 -9.55
N ASP A 68 6.74 -5.67 -10.06
CA ASP A 68 6.56 -6.90 -10.85
C ASP A 68 6.77 -8.19 -10.04
N ASN A 69 7.14 -8.12 -8.75
CA ASN A 69 7.32 -9.30 -7.90
C ASN A 69 6.14 -9.46 -6.94
N ASP A 70 5.23 -10.39 -7.26
CA ASP A 70 4.29 -11.04 -6.32
C ASP A 70 4.98 -11.68 -5.08
N ARG A 71 6.30 -11.53 -4.93
CA ARG A 71 7.11 -12.13 -3.87
C ARG A 71 7.17 -11.34 -2.56
N HIS A 72 6.74 -10.09 -2.53
CA HIS A 72 6.69 -9.29 -1.30
C HIS A 72 5.45 -8.40 -1.18
N GLU A 73 4.39 -8.66 -1.94
CA GLU A 73 3.15 -7.95 -1.68
C GLU A 73 2.60 -8.36 -0.30
N PRO A 74 2.35 -7.39 0.60
CA PRO A 74 1.75 -7.66 1.88
C PRO A 74 0.39 -8.35 1.72
N PRO A 75 0.03 -9.27 2.62
CA PRO A 75 -1.07 -10.21 2.39
C PRO A 75 -2.44 -9.54 2.21
N CYS A 76 -2.68 -8.38 2.86
CA CYS A 76 -3.95 -7.68 2.71
C CYS A 76 -4.04 -6.95 1.37
N HIS A 77 -2.96 -6.30 0.93
CA HIS A 77 -2.91 -5.66 -0.40
C HIS A 77 -3.10 -6.69 -1.51
N ALA A 78 -2.41 -7.84 -1.40
CA ALA A 78 -2.56 -8.95 -2.33
C ALA A 78 -4.00 -9.49 -2.39
N ALA A 79 -4.64 -9.63 -1.22
CA ALA A 79 -6.05 -10.04 -1.16
C ALA A 79 -6.98 -8.98 -1.77
N LYS A 80 -6.68 -7.69 -1.59
CA LYS A 80 -7.46 -6.58 -2.13
C LYS A 80 -7.34 -6.47 -3.65
N HIS A 81 -6.16 -6.68 -4.24
CA HIS A 81 -5.94 -6.67 -5.69
C HIS A 81 -6.64 -7.82 -6.42
N GLN A 82 -6.93 -8.92 -5.72
CA GLN A 82 -7.71 -10.02 -6.28
C GLN A 82 -9.22 -9.71 -6.41
N GLN A 83 -9.70 -8.62 -5.80
CA GLN A 83 -11.12 -8.25 -5.81
C GLN A 83 -11.37 -7.11 -6.79
N ASP A 84 -12.42 -7.24 -7.61
CA ASP A 84 -12.89 -6.16 -8.47
C ASP A 84 -13.65 -5.12 -7.61
N PRO A 85 -13.15 -3.88 -7.46
CA PRO A 85 -13.81 -2.84 -6.66
C PRO A 85 -15.17 -2.39 -7.21
N HIS A 86 -15.52 -2.75 -8.44
CA HIS A 86 -16.80 -2.44 -9.04
C HIS A 86 -17.87 -3.52 -8.78
N LEU A 87 -17.48 -4.68 -8.25
CA LEU A 87 -18.41 -5.77 -7.97
C LEU A 87 -19.04 -5.61 -6.57
N LEU A 88 -20.29 -5.13 -6.55
CA LEU A 88 -21.07 -4.93 -5.32
C LEU A 88 -21.21 -6.24 -4.52
N GLY A 89 -21.08 -6.11 -3.19
CA GLY A 89 -21.19 -7.25 -2.26
C GLY A 89 -19.92 -8.09 -2.15
N THR A 90 -18.83 -7.71 -2.83
CA THR A 90 -17.53 -8.36 -2.65
C THR A 90 -16.88 -7.90 -1.35
N PHE A 91 -16.20 -8.82 -0.65
CA PHE A 91 -15.43 -8.47 0.53
C PHE A 91 -14.12 -7.78 0.14
N HIS A 92 -13.99 -6.50 0.49
CA HIS A 92 -12.73 -5.77 0.37
C HIS A 92 -12.07 -5.65 1.75
N PRO A 93 -10.94 -6.31 1.99
CA PRO A 93 -10.30 -6.29 3.30
C PRO A 93 -9.74 -4.90 3.62
N ARG A 94 -9.80 -4.54 4.90
CA ARG A 94 -9.24 -3.31 5.44
C ARG A 94 -7.76 -3.52 5.75
N CYS A 95 -6.90 -2.75 5.09
CA CYS A 95 -5.45 -2.88 5.21
C CYS A 95 -4.83 -1.70 5.95
N THR A 96 -3.71 -1.93 6.61
CA THR A 96 -2.81 -0.88 7.11
C THR A 96 -2.05 -0.25 5.94
N LEU A 97 -1.35 0.86 6.20
CA LEU A 97 -0.46 1.50 5.22
C LEU A 97 0.69 0.58 4.77
N GLU A 98 1.14 -0.30 5.67
CA GLU A 98 2.17 -1.32 5.41
C GLU A 98 1.61 -2.55 4.67
N GLY A 99 0.29 -2.61 4.43
CA GLY A 99 -0.37 -3.68 3.67
C GLY A 99 -0.68 -4.96 4.43
N TYR A 100 -0.58 -4.93 5.75
CA TYR A 100 -1.12 -5.97 6.61
C TYR A 100 -2.61 -5.74 6.89
N TYR A 101 -3.30 -6.73 7.45
CA TYR A 101 -4.71 -6.58 7.82
C TYR A 101 -4.84 -5.68 9.05
N LYS A 102 -5.82 -4.76 9.03
CA LYS A 102 -6.32 -4.15 10.27
C LYS A 102 -7.01 -5.22 11.12
N ALA A 103 -6.96 -5.09 12.44
CA ALA A 103 -7.49 -6.12 13.32
C ALA A 103 -9.01 -6.28 13.16
N GLU A 104 -9.74 -5.19 12.98
CA GLU A 104 -11.18 -5.19 12.72
C GLU A 104 -11.44 -5.33 11.22
N GLN A 105 -12.15 -6.39 10.84
CA GLN A 105 -12.65 -6.59 9.49
C GLN A 105 -14.18 -6.63 9.53
N CYS A 106 -14.81 -5.95 8.58
CA CYS A 106 -16.25 -5.90 8.46
C CYS A 106 -16.66 -6.26 7.02
N HIS A 107 -17.71 -7.06 6.91
CA HIS A 107 -18.32 -7.40 5.64
C HIS A 107 -19.82 -7.62 5.81
N GLU A 108 -20.59 -6.90 5.01
CA GLU A 108 -22.04 -6.80 5.19
C GLU A 108 -22.33 -6.42 6.65
N ASN A 109 -23.23 -7.13 7.34
CA ASN A 109 -23.61 -6.82 8.70
C ASN A 109 -22.79 -7.60 9.75
N PHE A 110 -21.60 -8.08 9.39
CA PHE A 110 -20.73 -8.85 10.30
C PHE A 110 -19.36 -8.20 10.42
N CYS A 111 -18.84 -8.15 11.64
CA CYS A 111 -17.46 -7.77 11.91
C CYS A 111 -16.76 -8.82 12.78
N TRP A 112 -15.45 -8.98 12.60
CA TRP A 112 -14.63 -9.95 13.33
C TRP A 112 -13.21 -9.43 13.54
N CYS A 113 -12.47 -10.05 14.45
CA CYS A 113 -11.06 -9.75 14.69
C CYS A 113 -10.16 -10.67 13.84
N VAL A 114 -9.11 -10.13 13.26
CA VAL A 114 -8.07 -10.89 12.53
C VAL A 114 -6.66 -10.57 13.04
N ASP A 115 -5.72 -11.49 12.81
CA ASP A 115 -4.29 -11.20 12.95
C ASP A 115 -3.75 -10.40 11.75
N LYS A 116 -2.48 -9.97 11.80
CA LYS A 116 -1.85 -9.19 10.73
C LYS A 116 -1.83 -9.90 9.35
N TYR A 117 -2.06 -11.20 9.30
CA TYR A 117 -2.11 -12.02 8.08
C TYR A 117 -3.54 -12.34 7.63
N GLY A 118 -4.56 -11.82 8.32
CA GLY A 118 -5.97 -11.96 7.94
C GLY A 118 -6.64 -13.20 8.52
N ARG A 119 -6.02 -13.91 9.47
CA ARG A 119 -6.65 -15.07 10.12
C ARG A 119 -7.61 -14.61 11.21
N GLU A 120 -8.87 -14.99 11.09
CA GLU A 120 -9.92 -14.69 12.06
C GLU A 120 -9.63 -15.37 13.42
N PHE A 121 -9.85 -14.61 14.50
CA PHE A 121 -9.83 -15.14 15.86
C PHE A 121 -11.15 -15.82 16.20
N ASP A 122 -11.08 -16.99 16.84
CA ASP A 122 -12.25 -17.76 17.24
C ASP A 122 -13.21 -16.94 18.11
N ASN A 123 -14.50 -17.04 17.81
CA ASN A 123 -15.59 -16.36 18.55
C ASN A 123 -15.50 -14.82 18.57
N SER A 124 -14.75 -14.21 17.65
CA SER A 124 -14.69 -12.74 17.53
C SER A 124 -15.80 -12.14 16.66
N ARG A 125 -16.51 -12.96 15.88
CA ARG A 125 -17.53 -12.50 14.94
C ARG A 125 -18.80 -12.01 15.63
N VAL A 126 -19.20 -10.78 15.33
CA VAL A 126 -20.40 -10.11 15.83
C VAL A 126 -21.25 -9.60 14.67
N MET A 127 -22.55 -9.40 14.90
CA MET A 127 -23.51 -8.89 13.92
C MET A 127 -24.00 -7.49 14.34
N GLY A 128 -24.00 -6.52 13.43
CA GLY A 128 -24.52 -5.17 13.67
C GLY A 128 -23.74 -4.36 14.71
N GLY A 129 -22.46 -4.65 14.89
CA GLY A 129 -21.59 -3.94 15.82
C GLY A 129 -20.12 -4.27 15.58
N LEU A 130 -19.23 -3.53 16.24
CA LEU A 130 -17.80 -3.77 16.18
C LEU A 130 -17.32 -4.68 17.33
N PRO A 131 -16.47 -5.68 17.05
CA PRO A 131 -15.84 -6.47 18.09
C PRO A 131 -14.75 -5.66 18.81
N ASP A 132 -14.44 -6.03 20.05
CA ASP A 132 -13.30 -5.47 20.78
C ASP A 132 -12.03 -6.25 20.44
N CYS A 133 -11.22 -5.72 19.52
CA CYS A 133 -9.92 -6.29 19.15
C CYS A 133 -8.73 -5.58 19.82
N GLY A 134 -8.95 -4.74 20.85
CA GLY A 134 -7.88 -3.96 21.50
C GLY A 134 -6.76 -4.80 22.13
N GLN A 135 -7.04 -6.06 22.42
CA GLN A 135 -6.05 -7.06 22.85
C GLN A 135 -5.09 -7.53 21.74
N TYR A 136 -5.37 -7.23 20.47
CA TYR A 136 -4.64 -7.70 19.28
C TYR A 136 -4.10 -6.56 18.38
N ALA A 137 -4.46 -5.30 18.65
CA ALA A 137 -4.19 -4.14 17.79
C ALA A 137 -3.62 -2.94 18.57
N THR A 138 -2.98 -2.01 17.87
CA THR A 138 -2.80 -0.64 18.37
C THR A 138 -4.16 0.06 18.44
N GLU A 139 -4.37 0.97 19.41
CA GLU A 139 -5.65 1.66 19.59
C GLU A 139 -6.17 2.26 18.26
N MET A 140 -7.40 1.88 17.86
CA MET A 140 -8.11 2.51 16.75
C MET A 140 -8.47 3.95 17.11
N ASP A 141 -8.27 4.88 16.18
CA ASP A 141 -8.72 6.24 16.40
C ASP A 141 -10.26 6.36 16.31
N GLU A 142 -10.82 7.41 16.91
CA GLU A 142 -12.27 7.61 16.96
C GLU A 142 -12.88 7.84 15.57
N ASN A 143 -12.15 8.43 14.62
CA ASN A 143 -12.65 8.58 13.25
C ASN A 143 -12.71 7.23 12.53
N GLU A 144 -11.69 6.39 12.70
CA GLU A 144 -11.69 5.03 12.14
C GLU A 144 -12.84 4.18 12.68
N LYS A 145 -13.21 4.34 13.96
CA LYS A 145 -14.39 3.70 14.54
C LYS A 145 -15.68 4.22 13.93
N GLU A 146 -15.83 5.54 13.78
CA GLU A 146 -17.02 6.13 13.17
C GLU A 146 -17.23 5.67 11.72
N GLU A 147 -16.16 5.61 10.93
CA GLU A 147 -16.19 5.09 9.55
C GLU A 147 -16.64 3.61 9.53
N LEU A 148 -16.09 2.78 10.40
CA LEU A 148 -16.44 1.37 10.52
C LEU A 148 -17.89 1.15 10.95
N MET A 149 -18.37 1.94 11.91
CA MET A 149 -19.77 1.88 12.35
C MET A 149 -20.75 2.33 11.26
N ALA A 150 -20.33 3.16 10.32
CA ALA A 150 -21.15 3.59 9.18
C ALA A 150 -21.27 2.53 8.08
N GLU A 151 -20.42 1.49 8.10
CA GLU A 151 -20.40 0.38 7.14
C GLU A 151 -21.29 -0.81 7.56
N LEU A 152 -21.83 -0.78 8.78
CA LEU A 152 -22.71 -1.79 9.39
C LEU A 152 -24.20 -1.48 9.20
#